data_AF-A0A2S0UND9-F1
#
_entry.id   AF-A0A2S0UND9-F1
#
_cell.length_a   1.000
_cell.length_b   1.000
_cell.length_c   1.000
_cell.angle_alpha   90.00
_cell.angle_beta   90.00
_cell.angle_gamma   90.00
#
_symmetry.space_group_name_H-M   'P 1'
#
loop_
_entity.id
_entity.type
_entity.pdbx_description
1 polymer ?
#
loop_
_entity_poly.entity_id
_entity_poly.type
_entity_poly.pdbx_seq_one_letter_code
_entity_poly.pdbx_strand_id
1 'polypeptide(L)'
;MRAKITAQGAALLALCLALLAACTPDLTPDEYELRNMKPSNIVPKSSPKALVTAFERFCLDAGTLAETRAALRTGDYVPVPDRVGELQVWLVDDQRPAVLLNDTDCVVMAQSRTGQTERVKRLVASRFPQAKPVTGSRFENLWSEGRSLIFTRRVTPNAAPSQFMLGISQGS
;
A
#
# COMPACT_ATOMS: atom_id res chain seq x y z
N MET A 1 63.56 27.60 27.58
CA MET A 1 63.55 26.74 26.37
C MET A 1 62.12 26.73 25.82
N ARG A 2 61.88 27.25 24.61
CA ARG A 2 60.56 27.32 23.98
C ARG A 2 60.47 26.25 22.90
N ALA A 3 59.53 25.32 23.02
CA ALA A 3 59.27 24.28 22.03
C ALA A 3 58.64 24.90 20.77
N LYS A 4 59.26 24.68 19.60
CA LYS A 4 58.69 25.02 18.30
C LYS A 4 57.76 23.88 17.87
N ILE A 5 56.45 24.12 17.94
CA ILE A 5 55.44 23.25 17.34
C ILE A 5 55.47 23.54 15.84
N THR A 6 55.89 22.57 15.04
CA THR A 6 55.97 22.66 13.58
C THR A 6 54.57 22.56 12.97
N ALA A 7 54.24 23.52 12.10
CA ALA A 7 52.93 23.71 11.46
C ALA A 7 52.47 22.59 10.49
N GLN A 8 53.19 21.47 10.40
CA GLN A 8 52.89 20.36 9.49
C GLN A 8 51.98 19.29 10.08
N GLY A 9 51.75 19.28 11.40
CA GLY A 9 50.86 18.30 12.06
C GLY A 9 49.37 18.61 11.98
N ALA A 10 48.98 19.88 11.70
CA ALA A 10 47.59 20.31 11.73
C ALA A 10 46.82 20.02 10.42
N ALA A 11 47.52 19.87 9.29
CA ALA A 11 46.88 19.69 7.99
C ALA A 11 46.34 18.26 7.76
N LEU A 12 46.96 17.23 8.36
CA LEU A 12 46.51 15.85 8.18
C LEU A 12 45.26 15.51 9.01
N LEU A 13 45.05 16.13 10.17
CA LEU A 13 43.87 15.85 11.01
C LEU A 13 42.58 16.46 10.43
N ALA A 14 42.67 17.58 9.71
CA ALA A 14 41.52 18.24 9.12
C ALA A 14 40.94 17.48 7.90
N LEU A 15 41.77 16.75 7.16
CA LEU A 15 41.32 15.97 6.00
C LEU A 15 40.57 14.69 6.40
N CYS A 16 40.86 14.12 7.59
CA CYS A 16 40.16 12.95 8.10
C CYS A 16 38.76 13.25 8.65
N LEU A 17 38.49 14.46 9.18
CA LEU A 17 37.12 14.83 9.60
C LEU A 17 36.19 15.16 8.43
N ALA A 18 36.73 15.64 7.30
CA ALA A 18 35.93 15.97 6.12
C ALA A 18 35.40 14.72 5.37
N LEU A 19 36.03 13.56 5.55
CA LEU A 19 35.61 12.29 4.93
C LEU A 19 34.48 11.56 5.70
N LEU A 20 34.17 11.99 6.93
CA LEU A 20 33.05 11.45 7.72
C LEU A 20 31.74 12.20 7.50
N ALA A 21 31.76 13.32 6.77
CA ALA A 21 30.56 13.98 6.23
C ALA A 21 30.11 13.34 4.90
N ALA A 22 30.37 12.03 4.72
CA ALA A 22 29.77 11.26 3.65
C ALA A 22 28.26 11.26 3.86
N CYS A 23 27.55 12.06 3.06
CA CYS A 23 26.10 12.16 2.99
C CYS A 23 25.46 10.77 2.97
N THR A 24 25.03 10.26 4.13
CA THR A 24 23.90 9.35 4.12
C THR A 24 22.70 10.19 3.71
N PRO A 25 22.00 9.87 2.61
CA PRO A 25 20.77 10.57 2.29
C PRO A 25 19.85 10.45 3.50
N ASP A 26 19.42 11.59 4.05
CA ASP A 26 18.46 11.61 5.14
C ASP A 26 17.19 10.93 4.66
N LEU A 27 16.83 9.84 5.33
CA LEU A 27 15.61 9.12 5.02
C LEU A 27 14.42 9.99 5.40
N THR A 28 13.41 10.00 4.54
CA THR A 28 12.11 10.59 4.85
C THR A 28 11.44 9.83 6.00
N PRO A 29 10.52 10.46 6.77
CA PRO A 29 9.76 9.77 7.80
C PRO A 29 9.09 8.48 7.31
N ASP A 30 8.48 8.53 6.11
CA ASP A 30 7.83 7.35 5.49
C ASP A 30 8.83 6.21 5.24
N GLU A 31 10.06 6.52 4.81
CA GLU A 31 11.09 5.51 4.59
C GLU A 31 11.56 4.86 5.90
N TYR A 32 11.63 5.62 7.00
CA TYR A 32 11.89 5.05 8.32
C TYR A 32 10.76 4.13 8.77
N GLU A 33 9.50 4.53 8.59
CA GLU A 33 8.35 3.70 8.96
C GLU A 33 8.33 2.39 8.16
N LEU A 34 8.52 2.47 6.84
CA LEU A 34 8.55 1.29 5.95
C LEU A 34 9.69 0.32 6.30
N ARG A 35 10.88 0.84 6.61
CA ARG A 35 12.03 0.00 7.00
C ARG A 35 11.83 -0.72 8.33
N ASN A 36 11.00 -0.17 9.21
CA ASN A 36 10.67 -0.76 10.50
C ASN A 36 9.44 -1.68 10.46
N MET A 37 8.73 -1.77 9.32
CA MET A 37 7.60 -2.67 9.18
C MET A 37 8.02 -4.13 9.28
N LYS A 38 7.21 -4.94 9.97
CA LYS A 38 7.43 -6.39 10.06
C LYS A 38 7.21 -7.01 8.68
N PRO A 39 8.11 -7.90 8.19
CA PRO A 39 7.93 -8.56 6.90
C PRO A 39 6.59 -9.29 6.76
N SER A 40 6.04 -9.80 7.88
CA SER A 40 4.72 -10.47 7.91
C SER A 40 3.53 -9.54 7.67
N ASN A 41 3.72 -8.23 7.77
CA ASN A 41 2.67 -7.21 7.61
C ASN A 41 2.67 -6.60 6.20
N ILE A 42 3.72 -6.82 5.40
CA ILE A 42 3.77 -6.42 3.97
C ILE A 42 2.68 -7.15 3.15
N VAL A 43 2.30 -8.37 3.57
CA VAL A 43 1.13 -9.10 3.07
C VAL A 43 0.15 -9.35 4.22
N PRO A 44 -0.74 -8.39 4.51
CA PRO A 44 -1.44 -8.38 5.79
C PRO A 44 -2.35 -9.60 5.98
N LYS A 45 -2.31 -10.19 7.18
CA LYS A 45 -3.18 -11.31 7.59
C LYS A 45 -4.58 -10.85 8.02
N SER A 46 -5.22 -10.02 7.20
CA SER A 46 -6.50 -9.41 7.54
C SER A 46 -7.67 -10.40 7.55
N SER A 47 -8.68 -10.12 8.38
CA SER A 47 -9.92 -10.89 8.37
C SER A 47 -10.78 -10.55 7.14
N PRO A 48 -11.67 -11.47 6.68
CA PRO A 48 -12.62 -11.16 5.61
C PRO A 48 -13.51 -9.93 5.92
N LYS A 49 -13.78 -9.67 7.21
CA LYS A 49 -14.53 -8.48 7.63
C LYS A 49 -13.72 -7.21 7.42
N ALA A 50 -12.49 -7.18 7.92
CA ALA A 50 -11.61 -6.03 7.79
C ALA A 50 -11.29 -5.69 6.32
N LEU A 51 -11.16 -6.70 5.44
CA LEU A 51 -11.04 -6.47 3.98
C LEU A 51 -12.22 -5.67 3.42
N VAL A 52 -13.45 -6.14 3.64
CA VAL A 52 -14.65 -5.48 3.13
C VAL A 52 -14.84 -4.09 3.75
N THR A 53 -14.62 -3.96 5.06
CA THR A 53 -14.72 -2.66 5.74
C THR A 53 -13.69 -1.65 5.25
N ALA A 54 -12.46 -2.08 4.94
CA ALA A 54 -11.47 -1.20 4.32
C ALA A 54 -11.88 -0.78 2.91
N PHE A 55 -12.45 -1.70 2.13
CA PHE A 55 -12.96 -1.39 0.79
C PHE A 55 -14.09 -0.36 0.83
N GLU A 56 -15.08 -0.56 1.71
CA GLU A 56 -16.17 0.41 1.92
C GLU A 56 -15.58 1.77 2.28
N ARG A 57 -14.75 1.82 3.32
CA ARG A 57 -14.17 3.07 3.83
C ARG A 57 -13.33 3.82 2.79
N PHE A 58 -12.43 3.15 2.08
CA PHE A 58 -11.40 3.82 1.27
C PHE A 58 -11.70 3.84 -0.22
N CYS A 59 -12.50 2.88 -0.73
CA CYS A 59 -12.82 2.81 -2.15
C CYS A 59 -14.24 3.25 -2.50
N LEU A 60 -15.18 3.20 -1.55
CA LEU A 60 -16.59 3.54 -1.81
C LEU A 60 -17.02 4.83 -1.14
N ASP A 61 -16.62 5.03 0.11
CA ASP A 61 -17.09 6.14 0.94
C ASP A 61 -16.13 7.33 0.93
N ALA A 62 -14.85 7.10 0.62
CA ALA A 62 -13.89 8.17 0.42
C ALA A 62 -14.12 8.81 -0.96
N GLY A 63 -14.40 10.12 -0.98
CA GLY A 63 -14.82 10.85 -2.18
C GLY A 63 -13.71 10.96 -3.23
N THR A 64 -13.02 12.08 -3.25
CA THR A 64 -11.91 12.35 -4.17
C THR A 64 -10.65 11.57 -3.76
N LEU A 65 -9.72 11.37 -4.71
CA LEU A 65 -8.42 10.76 -4.43
C LEU A 65 -7.65 11.47 -3.30
N ALA A 66 -7.74 12.80 -3.23
CA ALA A 66 -7.08 13.58 -2.19
C ALA A 66 -7.67 13.26 -0.79
N GLU A 67 -8.99 13.14 -0.70
CA GLU A 67 -9.69 12.77 0.53
C GLU A 67 -9.35 11.33 0.95
N THR A 68 -9.27 10.39 0.00
CA THR A 68 -8.85 9.01 0.30
C THR A 68 -7.43 8.97 0.85
N ARG A 69 -6.48 9.70 0.24
CA ARG A 69 -5.09 9.78 0.73
C ARG A 69 -5.01 10.41 2.13
N ALA A 70 -5.79 11.45 2.40
CA ALA A 70 -5.86 12.05 3.73
C ALA A 70 -6.46 11.08 4.76
N ALA A 71 -7.49 10.32 4.39
CA ALA A 71 -8.09 9.30 5.24
C ALA A 71 -7.14 8.13 5.53
N LEU A 72 -6.32 7.72 4.55
CA LEU A 72 -5.27 6.71 4.71
C LEU A 72 -4.20 7.20 5.70
N ARG A 73 -3.70 8.43 5.53
CA ARG A 73 -2.75 9.05 6.47
C ARG A 73 -3.31 9.14 7.89
N THR A 74 -4.57 9.53 8.04
CA THR A 74 -5.25 9.56 9.36
C THR A 74 -5.39 8.16 9.98
N GLY A 75 -5.34 7.11 9.16
CA GLY A 75 -5.32 5.72 9.58
C GLY A 75 -3.92 5.13 9.70
N ASP A 76 -2.86 5.93 9.80
CA ASP A 76 -1.46 5.49 9.93
C ASP A 76 -0.95 4.66 8.73
N TYR A 77 -1.58 4.80 7.57
CA TYR A 77 -1.07 4.20 6.35
C TYR A 77 0.07 5.03 5.76
N VAL A 78 1.12 4.34 5.33
CA VAL A 78 2.32 4.88 4.71
C VAL A 78 2.35 4.50 3.24
N PRO A 79 2.60 5.46 2.32
CA PRO A 79 2.76 5.14 0.91
C PRO A 79 4.10 4.46 0.66
N VAL A 80 4.09 3.32 -0.03
CA VAL A 80 5.31 2.62 -0.48
C VAL A 80 5.85 3.32 -1.74
N PRO A 81 7.13 3.72 -1.82
CA PRO A 81 7.66 4.37 -3.01
C PRO A 81 7.41 3.61 -4.32
N ASP A 82 7.46 2.28 -4.25
CA ASP A 82 7.20 1.39 -5.37
C ASP A 82 5.70 1.29 -5.71
N ARG A 83 5.40 1.26 -7.00
CA ARG A 83 4.04 1.06 -7.53
C ARG A 83 3.82 -0.38 -7.99
N VAL A 84 2.56 -0.80 -7.94
CA VAL A 84 2.10 -2.04 -8.59
C VAL A 84 1.35 -1.66 -9.86
N GLY A 85 2.03 -1.71 -11.00
CA GLY A 85 1.56 -1.01 -12.20
C GLY A 85 1.52 0.50 -11.94
N GLU A 86 0.36 1.12 -12.15
CA GLU A 86 0.16 2.55 -11.86
C GLU A 86 -0.41 2.83 -10.46
N LEU A 87 -0.64 1.79 -9.65
CA LEU A 87 -1.26 1.94 -8.34
C LEU A 87 -0.22 2.28 -7.26
N GLN A 88 -0.48 3.35 -6.52
CA GLN A 88 0.26 3.68 -5.30
C GLN A 88 -0.16 2.73 -4.18
N VAL A 89 0.78 1.97 -3.61
CA VAL A 89 0.52 1.06 -2.49
C VAL A 89 0.61 1.83 -1.16
N TRP A 90 -0.31 1.52 -0.25
CA TRP A 90 -0.38 2.04 1.10
C TRP A 90 -0.45 0.88 2.09
N LEU A 91 0.48 0.88 3.04
CA LEU A 91 0.66 -0.16 4.05
C LEU A 91 0.59 0.42 5.46
N VAL A 92 0.36 -0.42 6.44
CA VAL A 92 0.46 -0.09 7.86
C VAL A 92 1.05 -1.30 8.59
N ASP A 93 1.85 -1.08 9.64
CA ASP A 93 2.56 -2.17 10.33
C ASP A 93 1.65 -3.00 11.28
N ASP A 94 0.46 -3.37 10.81
CA ASP A 94 -0.45 -4.26 11.51
C ASP A 94 -1.16 -5.23 10.54
N GLN A 95 -2.28 -5.80 10.98
CA GLN A 95 -3.02 -6.81 10.21
C GLN A 95 -4.10 -6.22 9.29
N ARG A 96 -4.23 -4.89 9.19
CA ARG A 96 -5.20 -4.24 8.31
C ARG A 96 -4.84 -4.45 6.83
N PRO A 97 -5.82 -4.50 5.91
CA PRO A 97 -5.53 -4.69 4.48
C PRO A 97 -4.67 -3.57 3.92
N ALA A 98 -3.84 -3.90 2.94
CA ALA A 98 -3.17 -2.92 2.10
C ALA A 98 -4.20 -2.23 1.19
N VAL A 99 -3.94 -0.98 0.83
CA VAL A 99 -4.78 -0.21 -0.11
C VAL A 99 -3.91 0.22 -1.28
N LEU A 100 -4.38 0.00 -2.50
CA LEU A 100 -3.70 0.34 -3.74
C LEU A 100 -4.63 1.24 -4.53
N LEU A 101 -4.19 2.43 -4.93
CA LEU A 101 -5.05 3.36 -5.64
C LEU A 101 -4.31 4.28 -6.61
N ASN A 102 -5.02 4.73 -7.64
CA ASN A 102 -4.67 5.81 -8.55
C ASN A 102 -5.92 6.70 -8.77
N ASP A 103 -6.00 7.45 -9.87
CA ASP A 103 -7.15 8.32 -10.17
C ASP A 103 -8.44 7.57 -10.52
N THR A 104 -8.35 6.35 -11.06
CA THR A 104 -9.49 5.59 -11.59
C THR A 104 -9.79 4.31 -10.82
N ASP A 105 -8.81 3.79 -10.10
CA ASP A 105 -8.82 2.47 -9.50
C ASP A 105 -8.55 2.55 -8.01
N CYS A 106 -9.31 1.78 -7.23
CA CYS A 106 -9.06 1.55 -5.81
C CYS A 106 -9.21 0.07 -5.49
N VAL A 107 -8.20 -0.50 -4.84
CA VAL A 107 -8.10 -1.91 -4.53
C VAL A 107 -7.68 -2.08 -3.08
N VAL A 108 -8.34 -2.98 -2.37
CA VAL A 108 -7.85 -3.49 -1.09
C VAL A 108 -7.31 -4.90 -1.24
N MET A 109 -6.23 -5.20 -0.54
CA MET A 109 -5.52 -6.46 -0.65
C MET A 109 -5.15 -7.00 0.73
N ALA A 110 -5.36 -8.30 0.92
CA ALA A 110 -4.91 -9.03 2.10
C ALA A 110 -4.57 -10.48 1.74
N GLN A 111 -4.03 -11.24 2.69
CA GLN A 111 -3.87 -12.67 2.52
C GLN A 111 -5.23 -13.35 2.22
N SER A 112 -5.22 -14.30 1.29
CA SER A 112 -6.38 -15.11 0.95
C SER A 112 -6.82 -15.98 2.14
N ARG A 113 -8.12 -15.97 2.41
CA ARG A 113 -8.79 -16.65 3.53
C ARG A 113 -10.15 -17.20 3.10
N THR A 114 -10.66 -18.18 3.83
CA THR A 114 -12.01 -18.71 3.64
C THR A 114 -13.07 -17.64 3.87
N GLY A 115 -14.17 -17.68 3.10
CA GLY A 115 -15.32 -16.79 3.28
C GLY A 115 -15.17 -15.38 2.69
N GLN A 116 -14.01 -14.99 2.15
CA GLN A 116 -13.84 -13.68 1.49
C GLN A 116 -14.77 -13.52 0.30
N THR A 117 -14.79 -14.47 -0.64
CA THR A 117 -15.63 -14.43 -1.85
C THR A 117 -17.11 -14.19 -1.52
N GLU A 118 -17.68 -14.98 -0.60
CA GLU A 118 -19.09 -14.82 -0.22
C GLU A 118 -19.38 -13.52 0.52
N ARG A 119 -18.41 -12.99 1.27
CA ARG A 119 -18.56 -11.69 1.92
C ARG A 119 -18.55 -10.54 0.91
N VAL A 120 -17.70 -10.63 -0.12
CA VAL A 120 -17.71 -9.68 -1.24
C VAL A 120 -19.02 -9.76 -2.01
N LYS A 121 -19.54 -10.95 -2.32
CA LYS A 121 -20.82 -11.08 -3.02
C LYS A 121 -21.96 -10.38 -2.27
N ARG A 122 -22.01 -10.51 -0.93
CA ARG A 122 -22.98 -9.79 -0.09
C ARG A 122 -22.78 -8.28 -0.14
N LEU A 123 -21.53 -7.82 -0.07
CA LEU A 123 -21.19 -6.41 -0.22
C LEU A 123 -21.71 -5.88 -1.57
N VAL A 124 -21.37 -6.55 -2.67
CA VAL A 124 -21.77 -6.17 -4.03
C VAL A 124 -23.29 -6.09 -4.14
N ALA A 125 -24.00 -7.12 -3.71
CA ALA A 125 -25.46 -7.14 -3.73
C ALA A 125 -26.09 -5.99 -2.91
N SER A 126 -25.45 -5.55 -1.83
CA SER A 126 -25.96 -4.47 -0.97
C SER A 126 -25.60 -3.05 -1.44
N ARG A 127 -24.38 -2.85 -1.97
CA ARG A 127 -23.85 -1.53 -2.33
C ARG A 127 -24.03 -1.20 -3.82
N PHE A 128 -24.16 -2.22 -4.66
CA PHE A 128 -24.29 -2.10 -6.11
C PHE A 128 -25.48 -2.97 -6.59
N PRO A 129 -26.72 -2.63 -6.21
CA PRO A 129 -27.88 -3.47 -6.45
C PRO A 129 -28.23 -3.64 -7.95
N GLN A 130 -27.69 -2.80 -8.84
CA GLN A 130 -27.86 -2.90 -10.29
C GLN A 130 -26.64 -3.55 -10.98
N ALA A 131 -25.64 -3.99 -10.21
CA ALA A 131 -24.45 -4.61 -10.76
C ALA A 131 -24.74 -5.96 -11.42
N LYS A 132 -24.25 -6.12 -12.66
CA LYS A 132 -24.42 -7.36 -13.43
C LYS A 132 -23.11 -8.13 -13.50
N PRO A 133 -23.12 -9.46 -13.33
CA PRO A 133 -21.91 -10.26 -13.50
C PRO A 133 -21.43 -10.22 -14.95
N VAL A 134 -20.13 -10.07 -15.15
CA VAL A 134 -19.47 -10.09 -16.46
C VAL A 134 -18.84 -11.46 -16.69
N THR A 135 -19.34 -12.19 -17.68
CA THR A 135 -18.84 -13.53 -18.03
C THR A 135 -17.60 -13.46 -18.93
N GLY A 136 -16.73 -14.47 -18.86
CA GLY A 136 -15.54 -14.56 -19.73
C GLY A 136 -14.38 -13.64 -19.32
N SER A 137 -14.44 -13.04 -18.13
CA SER A 137 -13.36 -12.19 -17.62
C SER A 137 -12.17 -13.01 -17.10
N ARG A 138 -10.98 -12.38 -17.02
CA ARG A 138 -9.80 -12.96 -16.36
C ARG A 138 -9.82 -12.84 -14.83
N PHE A 139 -10.83 -12.17 -14.28
CA PHE A 139 -11.02 -12.02 -12.84
C PHE A 139 -11.80 -13.22 -12.29
N GLU A 140 -11.60 -13.52 -11.00
CA GLU A 140 -12.37 -14.57 -10.32
C GLU A 140 -13.86 -14.22 -10.30
N ASN A 141 -14.16 -12.94 -10.05
CA ASN A 141 -15.48 -12.37 -10.22
C ASN A 141 -15.31 -10.96 -10.77
N LEU A 142 -16.21 -10.55 -11.66
CA LEU A 142 -16.30 -9.22 -12.21
C LEU A 142 -17.77 -8.83 -12.29
N TRP A 143 -18.10 -7.63 -11.82
CA TRP A 143 -19.42 -7.03 -11.91
C TRP A 143 -19.32 -5.65 -12.55
N SER A 144 -20.30 -5.26 -13.34
CA SER A 144 -20.42 -3.92 -13.91
C SER A 144 -21.66 -3.21 -13.42
N GLU A 145 -21.52 -1.95 -13.02
CA GLU A 145 -22.63 -1.05 -12.69
C GLU A 145 -22.34 0.33 -13.26
N GLY A 146 -23.11 0.76 -14.26
CA GLY A 146 -22.84 2.00 -15.00
C GLY A 146 -21.44 1.97 -15.63
N ARG A 147 -20.57 2.87 -15.18
CA ARG A 147 -19.17 2.96 -15.62
C ARG A 147 -18.20 2.23 -14.69
N SER A 148 -18.68 1.75 -13.55
CA SER A 148 -17.83 1.11 -12.55
C SER A 148 -17.71 -0.39 -12.79
N LEU A 149 -16.51 -0.91 -12.62
CA LEU A 149 -16.21 -2.35 -12.63
C LEU A 149 -15.73 -2.77 -11.24
N ILE A 150 -16.44 -3.69 -10.61
CA ILE A 150 -16.06 -4.26 -9.31
C ILE A 150 -15.49 -5.64 -9.57
N PHE A 151 -14.33 -5.97 -9.00
CA PHE A 151 -13.67 -7.24 -9.27
C PHE A 151 -13.03 -7.87 -8.06
N THR A 152 -12.84 -9.18 -8.13
CA THR A 152 -11.99 -9.93 -7.20
C THR A 152 -10.97 -10.75 -7.96
N ARG A 153 -9.78 -10.90 -7.37
CA ARG A 153 -8.72 -11.76 -7.90
C ARG A 153 -7.91 -12.37 -6.77
N ARG A 154 -7.56 -13.65 -6.92
CA ARG A 154 -6.46 -14.23 -6.16
C ARG A 154 -5.16 -14.14 -6.94
N VAL A 155 -4.13 -13.62 -6.30
CA VAL A 155 -2.76 -13.60 -6.83
C VAL A 155 -1.93 -14.54 -5.99
N THR A 156 -1.17 -15.43 -6.62
CA THR A 156 -0.22 -16.29 -5.93
C THR A 156 1.17 -15.81 -6.31
N PRO A 157 1.85 -15.01 -5.47
CA PRO A 157 3.26 -14.75 -5.70
C PRO A 157 4.04 -16.06 -5.62
N ASN A 158 5.19 -16.13 -6.31
CA ASN A 158 6.05 -17.33 -6.40
C ASN A 158 6.51 -17.90 -5.04
N ALA A 159 6.28 -17.16 -3.95
CA ALA A 159 6.34 -17.65 -2.58
C ALA A 159 4.98 -17.39 -1.91
N ALA A 160 4.33 -18.44 -1.41
CA ALA A 160 3.10 -18.37 -0.62
C ALA A 160 3.19 -17.30 0.49
N PRO A 161 2.07 -16.70 0.92
CA PRO A 161 0.69 -17.09 0.66
C PRO A 161 -0.02 -16.30 -0.47
N SER A 162 -1.06 -16.92 -1.04
CA SER A 162 -1.95 -16.24 -1.99
C SER A 162 -2.59 -15.00 -1.35
N GLN A 163 -2.68 -13.94 -2.13
CA GLN A 163 -3.34 -12.67 -1.81
C GLN A 163 -4.72 -12.63 -2.46
N PHE A 164 -5.69 -12.03 -1.79
CA PHE A 164 -7.02 -11.76 -2.30
C PHE A 164 -7.19 -10.25 -2.46
N MET A 165 -7.50 -9.84 -3.69
CA MET A 165 -7.75 -8.45 -4.07
C MET A 165 -9.24 -8.25 -4.27
N LEU A 166 -9.78 -7.15 -3.74
CA LEU A 166 -11.09 -6.61 -4.02
C LEU A 166 -10.90 -5.19 -4.54
N GLY A 167 -11.37 -4.90 -5.75
CA GLY A 167 -11.16 -3.61 -6.38
C GLY A 167 -12.40 -3.06 -7.08
N ILE A 168 -12.38 -1.75 -7.28
CA ILE A 168 -13.28 -1.01 -8.16
C ILE A 168 -12.44 -0.18 -9.13
N SER A 169 -12.87 -0.15 -10.38
CA SER A 169 -12.30 0.66 -11.46
C SER A 169 -13.40 1.53 -12.06
N GLN A 170 -13.13 2.81 -12.24
CA GLN A 170 -14.02 3.75 -12.92
C GLN A 170 -13.64 3.80 -14.40
N GLY A 171 -14.56 3.39 -15.28
CA GLY A 171 -14.39 3.49 -16.72
C GLY A 171 -14.24 4.94 -17.15
N SER A 172 -13.08 5.26 -17.74
CA SER A 172 -12.71 6.55 -18.36
C SER A 172 -13.70 7.05 -19.38
#